data_AF-A0AAF0XEP0-F1
#
_entry.id   AF-A0AAF0XEP0-F1
#
_cell.length_a   1.000
_cell.length_b   1.000
_cell.length_c   1.000
_cell.angle_alpha   90.00
_cell.angle_beta   90.00
_cell.angle_gamma   90.00
#
_symmetry.space_group_name_H-M   'P 1'
#
loop_
_entity.id
_entity.type
_entity.pdbx_description
1 polymer ?
#
loop_
_entity_poly.entity_id
_entity_poly.type
_entity_poly.pdbx_seq_one_letter_code
_entity_poly.pdbx_strand_id
1 'polypeptide(L)'
;MDVHFSWLFFPFHRWYMYFFEKILGKLIDDPTFAIPFWNWDSPAGMPIPPMFADPYSPLYDKLRNDNHRPPLPADLNYSKTNPSLTGEALIESNMSVMYTQMVSNSSTPELFFGGPYSAGQDQVHQQGSIENQPHTQVHIWTGDPDQPNGEDMGRFYSAGRDPIFYAHHANVDRMWNIWKDLDPEHHKDLDNTDWLDAAFLFYDETETLVRVKIRDCLDTAKLGYTYQNIPLPWLKFHPKRKPIPKGRGGDKEFPKASEVFPKVLDVMIKVTVPRPKKSRSKEEKEAQQEILVIEGIEYDGDEYVKFDVYVNGDDEVGSGPVYADFAGVFSNVPSTKKTKVKATQSFGLSKLLEDLKAEDDENVVVALVPRTGQGKVTGGSAV
;
A
#
# COMPACT_ATOMS: atom_id res chain seq x y z
N MET A 1 -1.09 17.54 -12.66
CA MET A 1 -0.43 16.22 -12.53
C MET A 1 -0.56 15.82 -11.08
N ASP A 2 -1.18 14.69 -10.81
CA ASP A 2 -1.20 14.09 -9.48
C ASP A 2 -0.25 12.90 -9.50
N VAL A 3 0.69 12.88 -8.58
CA VAL A 3 1.78 11.89 -8.52
C VAL A 3 1.38 10.62 -7.77
N HIS A 4 0.28 10.69 -7.01
CA HIS A 4 -0.29 9.55 -6.29
C HIS A 4 -1.07 8.64 -7.23
N PHE A 5 -1.42 7.45 -6.78
CA PHE A 5 -2.22 6.45 -7.47
C PHE A 5 -1.69 6.12 -8.87
N SER A 6 -0.36 6.08 -9.03
CA SER A 6 0.33 5.80 -10.29
C SER A 6 1.79 5.42 -10.06
N TRP A 7 2.47 4.97 -11.12
CA TRP A 7 3.91 4.69 -11.12
C TRP A 7 4.82 5.88 -10.76
N LEU A 8 4.28 7.11 -10.66
CA LEU A 8 5.06 8.29 -10.28
C LEU A 8 5.25 8.41 -8.76
N PHE A 9 4.50 7.62 -7.97
CA PHE A 9 4.46 7.71 -6.51
C PHE A 9 5.85 7.63 -5.87
N PHE A 10 6.55 6.50 -6.05
CA PHE A 10 7.87 6.28 -5.47
C PHE A 10 8.92 7.32 -5.90
N PRO A 11 9.17 7.53 -7.20
CA PRO A 11 10.25 8.43 -7.62
C PRO A 11 9.97 9.90 -7.31
N PHE A 12 8.71 10.34 -7.30
CA PHE A 12 8.38 11.68 -6.82
C PHE A 12 8.75 11.84 -5.34
N HIS A 13 8.33 10.92 -4.48
CA HIS A 13 8.59 11.00 -3.04
C HIS A 13 10.09 10.82 -2.72
N ARG A 14 10.83 10.02 -3.49
CA ARG A 14 12.29 9.95 -3.40
C ARG A 14 12.95 11.31 -3.65
N TRP A 15 12.59 11.99 -4.73
CA TRP A 15 13.12 13.33 -5.01
C TRP A 15 12.68 14.37 -3.98
N TYR A 16 11.44 14.27 -3.50
CA TYR A 16 10.94 15.15 -2.45
C TYR A 16 11.77 14.99 -1.16
N MET A 17 11.98 13.76 -0.73
CA MET A 17 12.80 13.44 0.44
C MET A 17 14.27 13.85 0.25
N TYR A 18 14.83 13.63 -0.95
CA TYR A 18 16.19 14.03 -1.29
C TYR A 18 16.44 15.52 -1.04
N PHE A 19 15.65 16.40 -1.66
CA PHE A 19 15.85 17.84 -1.47
C PHE A 19 15.51 18.29 -0.04
N PHE A 20 14.49 17.70 0.58
CA PHE A 20 14.16 18.00 1.97
C PHE A 20 15.31 17.67 2.94
N GLU A 21 15.96 16.51 2.78
CA GLU A 21 17.16 16.12 3.56
C GLU A 21 18.32 17.08 3.34
N LYS A 22 18.60 17.43 2.08
CA LYS A 22 19.68 18.37 1.71
C LYS A 22 19.47 19.75 2.31
N ILE A 23 18.23 20.26 2.26
CA ILE A 23 17.85 21.54 2.87
C ILE A 23 18.07 21.50 4.38
N LEU A 24 17.62 20.44 5.07
CA LEU A 24 17.80 20.31 6.52
C LEU A 24 19.28 20.27 6.90
N GLY A 25 20.09 19.47 6.21
CA GLY A 25 21.54 19.41 6.44
C GLY A 25 22.22 20.77 6.22
N LYS A 26 21.81 21.50 5.19
CA LYS A 26 22.31 22.85 4.90
C LYS A 26 21.99 23.86 6.01
N LEU A 27 20.80 23.79 6.61
CA LEU A 27 20.37 24.73 7.66
C LEU A 27 21.17 24.61 8.96
N ILE A 28 21.83 23.46 9.19
CA ILE A 28 22.60 23.18 10.40
C ILE A 28 24.10 22.98 10.13
N ASP A 29 24.56 23.28 8.90
CA ASP A 29 25.93 23.06 8.44
C ASP A 29 26.44 21.62 8.63
N ASP A 30 25.55 20.63 8.48
CA ASP A 30 25.88 19.20 8.51
C ASP A 30 25.70 18.57 7.11
N PRO A 31 26.78 18.39 6.35
CA PRO A 31 26.71 17.78 5.02
C PRO A 31 26.41 16.28 5.06
N THR A 32 26.37 15.67 6.27
CA THR A 32 26.11 14.25 6.50
C THR A 32 24.78 13.99 7.19
N PHE A 33 23.96 15.03 7.40
CA PHE A 33 22.64 14.92 7.98
C PHE A 33 21.79 13.90 7.20
N ALA A 34 21.09 13.04 7.94
CA ALA A 34 20.19 12.04 7.38
C ALA A 34 18.87 12.03 8.16
N ILE A 35 17.76 11.94 7.43
CA ILE A 35 16.42 11.87 8.03
C ILE A 35 16.17 10.47 8.60
N PRO A 36 15.59 10.34 9.81
CA PRO A 36 15.21 9.03 10.33
C PRO A 36 14.04 8.44 9.53
N PHE A 37 14.02 7.12 9.37
CA PHE A 37 12.84 6.41 8.86
C PHE A 37 12.01 5.84 10.01
N TRP A 38 10.69 6.00 9.93
CA TRP A 38 9.77 5.35 10.86
C TRP A 38 9.69 3.86 10.50
N ASN A 39 10.42 3.03 11.25
CA ASN A 39 10.58 1.59 11.01
C ASN A 39 9.33 0.75 11.39
N TRP A 40 8.16 1.10 10.85
CA TRP A 40 6.89 0.44 11.14
C TRP A 40 6.81 -1.01 10.61
N ASP A 41 7.77 -1.45 9.79
CA ASP A 41 7.94 -2.84 9.37
C ASP A 41 8.70 -3.71 10.41
N SER A 42 9.10 -3.15 11.54
CA SER A 42 9.72 -3.90 12.65
C SER A 42 8.98 -3.66 13.96
N PRO A 43 8.75 -4.69 14.81
CA PRO A 43 7.93 -4.56 16.02
C PRO A 43 8.33 -3.39 16.94
N ALA A 44 9.63 -3.17 17.13
CA ALA A 44 10.12 -2.08 17.99
C ALA A 44 9.90 -0.69 17.39
N GLY A 45 9.75 -0.58 16.06
CA GLY A 45 9.52 0.66 15.34
C GLY A 45 8.07 0.88 14.91
N MET A 46 7.14 -0.04 15.22
CA MET A 46 5.72 0.12 14.89
C MET A 46 5.04 1.32 15.56
N PRO A 47 5.26 1.61 16.86
CA PRO A 47 4.67 2.80 17.47
C PRO A 47 5.24 4.10 16.87
N ILE A 48 4.53 5.22 17.02
CA ILE A 48 5.09 6.53 16.72
C ILE A 48 6.42 6.69 17.48
N PRO A 49 7.54 7.03 16.81
CA PRO A 49 8.81 7.15 17.51
C PRO A 49 8.75 8.24 18.59
N PRO A 50 9.29 8.02 19.80
CA PRO A 50 9.14 8.96 20.92
C PRO A 50 9.54 10.41 20.62
N MET A 51 10.54 10.62 19.75
CA MET A 51 11.00 11.96 19.34
C MET A 51 9.91 12.81 18.65
N PHE A 52 8.92 12.17 18.03
CA PHE A 52 7.75 12.85 17.45
C PHE A 52 6.63 13.02 18.50
N ALA A 53 6.56 12.17 19.53
CA ALA A 53 5.48 12.19 20.50
C ALA A 53 5.67 13.19 21.65
N ASP A 54 6.89 13.67 21.88
CA ASP A 54 7.21 14.67 22.91
C ASP A 54 6.64 16.06 22.55
N PRO A 55 5.68 16.62 23.31
CA PRO A 55 5.09 17.94 23.03
C PRO A 55 6.06 19.12 23.02
N TYR A 56 7.27 18.95 23.57
CA TYR A 56 8.30 19.98 23.58
C TYR A 56 9.31 19.85 22.43
N SER A 57 9.21 18.78 21.63
CA SER A 57 10.05 18.54 20.46
C SER A 57 9.59 19.42 19.28
N PRO A 58 10.52 19.96 18.46
CA PRO A 58 10.14 20.61 17.20
C PRO A 58 9.54 19.64 16.17
N LEU A 59 9.63 18.33 16.43
CA LEU A 59 9.04 17.27 15.60
C LEU A 59 7.61 16.93 16.01
N TYR A 60 7.11 17.56 17.07
CA TYR A 60 5.75 17.35 17.55
C TYR A 60 4.73 17.97 16.62
N ASP A 61 3.64 17.25 16.43
CA ASP A 61 2.40 17.80 15.89
C ASP A 61 1.25 17.47 16.84
N LYS A 62 0.42 18.49 17.10
CA LYS A 62 -0.79 18.35 17.89
C LYS A 62 -1.92 17.68 17.11
N LEU A 63 -1.93 17.79 15.78
CA LEU A 63 -2.98 17.29 14.89
C LEU A 63 -2.72 15.82 14.52
N ARG A 64 -2.63 14.98 15.55
CA ARG A 64 -2.55 13.52 15.43
C ARG A 64 -3.64 12.85 16.26
N ASN A 65 -4.01 11.64 15.91
CA ASN A 65 -5.00 10.87 16.66
C ASN A 65 -4.52 10.58 18.10
N ASP A 66 -5.20 11.16 19.09
CA ASP A 66 -4.85 11.01 20.51
C ASP A 66 -5.02 9.58 21.04
N ASN A 67 -5.83 8.75 20.38
CA ASN A 67 -5.98 7.33 20.75
C ASN A 67 -4.81 6.47 20.24
N HIS A 68 -3.93 7.02 19.41
CA HIS A 68 -2.85 6.32 18.73
C HIS A 68 -1.45 6.74 19.22
N ARG A 69 -1.37 7.35 20.40
CA ARG A 69 -0.10 7.74 21.01
C ARG A 69 0.73 6.49 21.39
N PRO A 70 2.08 6.61 21.45
CA PRO A 70 2.92 5.54 21.97
C PRO A 70 2.49 5.08 23.37
N PRO A 71 2.60 3.78 23.70
CA PRO A 71 3.34 2.75 22.97
C PRO A 71 2.50 1.97 21.96
N LEU A 72 1.33 2.46 21.51
CA LEU A 72 0.48 1.72 20.58
C LEU A 72 1.18 1.50 19.22
N PRO A 73 1.32 0.24 18.75
CA PRO A 73 1.83 -0.04 17.40
C PRO A 73 0.88 0.53 16.33
N ALA A 74 1.43 1.10 15.25
CA ALA A 74 0.64 1.48 14.08
C ALA A 74 -0.10 0.26 13.51
N ASP A 75 -1.36 0.42 13.09
CA ASP A 75 -2.13 -0.64 12.44
C ASP A 75 -1.97 -0.55 10.92
N LEU A 76 -1.18 -1.45 10.35
CA LEU A 76 -0.89 -1.48 8.91
C LEU A 76 -2.08 -2.01 8.08
N ASN A 77 -3.18 -2.41 8.72
CA ASN A 77 -4.44 -2.77 8.08
C ASN A 77 -5.62 -1.88 8.57
N TYR A 78 -5.31 -0.69 9.08
CA TYR A 78 -6.27 0.21 9.70
C TYR A 78 -7.48 0.55 8.80
N SER A 79 -8.67 0.48 9.39
CA SER A 79 -9.95 0.72 8.70
C SER A 79 -10.89 1.68 9.44
N LYS A 80 -10.40 2.47 10.40
CA LYS A 80 -11.22 3.34 11.29
C LYS A 80 -12.30 2.62 12.12
N THR A 81 -12.60 1.35 11.89
CA THR A 81 -13.63 0.58 12.60
C THR A 81 -13.06 -0.08 13.86
N ASN A 82 -13.81 -0.04 14.97
CA ASN A 82 -13.41 -0.61 16.26
C ASN A 82 -13.95 -2.03 16.50
N PRO A 83 -13.25 -2.87 17.32
CA PRO A 83 -11.91 -2.64 17.85
C PRO A 83 -10.81 -3.15 16.90
N SER A 84 -9.78 -2.33 16.68
CA SER A 84 -8.54 -2.77 16.05
C SER A 84 -7.93 -3.94 16.82
N LEU A 85 -7.14 -4.77 16.13
CA LEU A 85 -6.26 -5.73 16.80
C LEU A 85 -5.33 -4.99 17.77
N THR A 86 -4.91 -5.67 18.83
CA THR A 86 -3.94 -5.14 19.80
C THR A 86 -2.89 -6.19 20.14
N GLY A 87 -1.81 -5.76 20.79
CA GLY A 87 -0.75 -6.64 21.28
C GLY A 87 -0.11 -7.50 20.17
N GLU A 88 0.12 -8.78 20.48
CA GLU A 88 0.78 -9.72 19.56
C GLU A 88 -0.02 -9.97 18.27
N ALA A 89 -1.36 -9.96 18.34
CA ALA A 89 -2.19 -10.15 17.16
C ALA A 89 -2.06 -9.00 16.16
N LEU A 90 -1.92 -7.76 16.65
CA LEU A 90 -1.64 -6.61 15.79
C LEU A 90 -0.27 -6.72 15.14
N ILE A 91 0.75 -7.11 15.91
CA ILE A 91 2.11 -7.30 15.40
C ILE A 91 2.12 -8.40 14.33
N GLU A 92 1.48 -9.55 14.56
CA GLU A 92 1.40 -10.63 13.58
C GLU A 92 0.66 -10.19 12.30
N SER A 93 -0.44 -9.44 12.46
CA SER A 93 -1.18 -8.85 11.34
C SER A 93 -0.27 -7.91 10.53
N ASN A 94 0.44 -6.97 11.18
CA ASN A 94 1.35 -6.04 10.52
C ASN A 94 2.48 -6.76 9.79
N MET A 95 3.08 -7.79 10.40
CA MET A 95 4.14 -8.57 9.75
C MET A 95 3.61 -9.33 8.54
N SER A 96 2.38 -9.84 8.60
CA SER A 96 1.75 -10.53 7.47
C SER A 96 1.35 -9.55 6.36
N VAL A 97 0.89 -8.34 6.69
CA VAL A 97 0.71 -7.24 5.73
C VAL A 97 2.03 -6.97 5.01
N MET A 98 3.13 -6.79 5.74
CA MET A 98 4.42 -6.53 5.13
C MET A 98 4.86 -7.64 4.18
N TYR A 99 4.73 -8.90 4.59
CA TYR A 99 5.03 -10.04 3.72
C TYR A 99 4.18 -9.99 2.44
N THR A 100 2.86 -9.87 2.57
CA THR A 100 1.95 -9.85 1.42
C THR A 100 2.27 -8.70 0.47
N GLN A 101 2.54 -7.50 0.98
CA GLN A 101 2.74 -6.31 0.15
C GLN A 101 4.13 -6.22 -0.50
N MET A 102 5.16 -6.76 0.16
CA MET A 102 6.56 -6.77 -0.33
C MET A 102 6.93 -8.03 -1.11
N VAL A 103 6.10 -9.09 -1.06
CA VAL A 103 6.39 -10.38 -1.73
C VAL A 103 5.23 -10.79 -2.65
N SER A 104 4.04 -11.05 -2.11
CA SER A 104 2.94 -11.63 -2.89
C SER A 104 2.37 -10.63 -3.93
N ASN A 105 2.11 -9.41 -3.48
CA ASN A 105 1.48 -8.34 -4.25
C ASN A 105 2.48 -7.39 -4.93
N SER A 106 3.76 -7.76 -5.04
CA SER A 106 4.80 -6.94 -5.69
C SER A 106 5.80 -7.78 -6.48
N SER A 107 5.36 -8.94 -6.97
CA SER A 107 6.18 -9.83 -7.79
C SER A 107 6.53 -9.28 -9.17
N THR A 108 5.88 -8.20 -9.61
CA THR A 108 6.24 -7.48 -10.84
C THR A 108 6.38 -5.97 -10.56
N PRO A 109 7.13 -5.24 -11.41
CA PRO A 109 7.28 -3.79 -11.26
C PRO A 109 5.91 -3.06 -11.27
N GLU A 110 4.96 -3.46 -12.11
CA GLU A 110 3.64 -2.83 -12.22
C GLU A 110 2.81 -3.01 -10.94
N LEU A 111 2.91 -4.19 -10.31
CA LEU A 111 2.28 -4.45 -9.02
C LEU A 111 2.90 -3.63 -7.89
N PHE A 112 4.23 -3.39 -7.95
CA PHE A 112 4.94 -2.63 -6.94
C PHE A 112 4.75 -1.10 -7.09
N PHE A 113 5.01 -0.56 -8.29
CA PHE A 113 5.00 0.89 -8.56
C PHE A 113 3.61 1.44 -8.82
N GLY A 114 2.68 0.64 -9.36
CA GLY A 114 1.35 1.10 -9.77
C GLY A 114 1.23 1.30 -11.28
N GLY A 115 0.05 1.78 -11.70
CA GLY A 115 -0.32 1.86 -13.11
C GLY A 115 0.42 2.94 -13.91
N PRO A 116 0.60 2.74 -15.22
CA PRO A 116 1.27 3.69 -16.09
C PRO A 116 0.50 4.99 -16.23
N TYR A 117 1.18 6.13 -16.05
CA TYR A 117 0.62 7.47 -16.17
C TYR A 117 1.53 8.39 -16.98
N SER A 118 1.07 8.75 -18.18
CA SER A 118 1.79 9.60 -19.15
C SER A 118 1.06 10.91 -19.41
N ALA A 119 1.78 11.88 -19.98
CA ALA A 119 1.24 13.20 -20.27
C ALA A 119 0.01 13.13 -21.21
N GLY A 120 -1.03 13.89 -20.86
CA GLY A 120 -2.29 13.94 -21.63
C GLY A 120 -3.31 12.86 -21.25
N GLN A 121 -2.97 11.94 -20.35
CA GLN A 121 -3.93 10.99 -19.77
C GLN A 121 -4.66 11.61 -18.58
N ASP A 122 -5.89 11.14 -18.36
CA ASP A 122 -6.58 11.33 -17.08
C ASP A 122 -5.84 10.55 -15.98
N GLN A 123 -6.10 10.92 -14.72
CA GLN A 123 -5.49 10.23 -13.59
C GLN A 123 -5.90 8.75 -13.59
N VAL A 124 -4.92 7.85 -13.54
CA VAL A 124 -5.17 6.41 -13.70
C VAL A 124 -5.76 5.73 -12.46
N HIS A 125 -5.51 6.31 -11.28
CA HIS A 125 -6.02 5.80 -10.01
C HIS A 125 -5.73 4.31 -9.79
N GLN A 126 -4.50 3.89 -10.09
CA GLN A 126 -4.03 2.52 -9.95
C GLN A 126 -2.77 2.50 -9.09
N GLN A 127 -2.95 2.22 -7.81
CA GLN A 127 -1.88 2.22 -6.81
C GLN A 127 -1.01 0.98 -6.92
N GLY A 128 0.28 1.18 -6.67
CA GLY A 128 1.19 0.09 -6.35
C GLY A 128 0.87 -0.54 -4.99
N SER A 129 1.47 -1.69 -4.70
CA SER A 129 1.20 -2.45 -3.48
C SER A 129 1.41 -1.62 -2.22
N ILE A 130 2.56 -0.95 -2.10
CA ILE A 130 2.95 -0.19 -0.91
C ILE A 130 2.13 1.08 -0.75
N GLU A 131 1.84 1.80 -1.84
CA GLU A 131 1.01 3.01 -1.81
C GLU A 131 -0.39 2.72 -1.26
N ASN A 132 -0.99 1.62 -1.73
CA ASN A 132 -2.29 1.15 -1.26
C ASN A 132 -2.23 0.63 0.19
N GLN A 133 -1.23 -0.19 0.52
CA GLN A 133 -1.00 -0.69 1.87
C GLN A 133 0.48 -1.08 2.06
N PRO A 134 1.19 -0.57 3.09
CA PRO A 134 0.65 0.09 4.29
C PRO A 134 0.67 1.62 4.30
N HIS A 135 1.16 2.29 3.24
CA HIS A 135 1.28 3.76 3.20
C HIS A 135 -0.03 4.46 3.57
N THR A 136 -1.13 4.10 2.90
CA THR A 136 -2.44 4.70 3.17
C THR A 136 -2.88 4.47 4.63
N GLN A 137 -2.64 3.28 5.20
CA GLN A 137 -3.06 2.99 6.57
C GLN A 137 -2.28 3.83 7.58
N VAL A 138 -0.98 4.03 7.40
CA VAL A 138 -0.20 4.90 8.30
C VAL A 138 -0.69 6.34 8.23
N HIS A 139 -0.98 6.87 7.03
CA HIS A 139 -1.59 8.20 6.86
C HIS A 139 -2.90 8.34 7.65
N ILE A 140 -3.82 7.40 7.44
CA ILE A 140 -5.16 7.44 8.04
C ILE A 140 -5.15 7.13 9.54
N TRP A 141 -4.21 6.30 10.00
CA TRP A 141 -4.01 5.99 11.41
C TRP A 141 -3.41 7.18 12.16
N THR A 142 -2.45 7.91 11.58
CA THR A 142 -1.80 9.03 12.27
C THR A 142 -2.65 10.30 12.34
N GLY A 143 -3.41 10.62 11.29
CA GLY A 143 -4.20 11.86 11.21
C GLY A 143 -5.25 12.00 12.32
N ASP A 144 -5.49 13.22 12.80
CA ASP A 144 -6.43 13.51 13.88
C ASP A 144 -7.89 13.41 13.40
N PRO A 145 -8.67 12.40 13.85
CA PRO A 145 -10.05 12.23 13.41
C PRO A 145 -10.99 13.36 13.86
N ASP A 146 -10.58 14.22 14.81
CA ASP A 146 -11.36 15.35 15.28
C ASP A 146 -11.18 16.61 14.41
N GLN A 147 -10.25 16.60 13.45
CA GLN A 147 -10.12 17.66 12.44
C GLN A 147 -11.15 17.47 11.31
N PRO A 148 -11.61 18.56 10.65
CA PRO A 148 -12.66 18.51 9.64
C PRO A 148 -12.41 17.51 8.51
N ASN A 149 -11.13 17.27 8.16
CA ASN A 149 -10.73 16.36 7.11
C ASN A 149 -9.79 15.26 7.61
N GLY A 150 -9.45 15.17 8.90
CA GLY A 150 -8.44 14.22 9.37
C GLY A 150 -7.00 14.73 9.30
N GLU A 151 -6.82 16.05 9.30
CA GLU A 151 -5.52 16.71 9.33
C GLU A 151 -4.64 16.23 10.51
N ASP A 152 -3.30 16.30 10.44
CA ASP A 152 -2.53 16.67 9.24
C ASP A 152 -2.26 15.44 8.36
N MET A 153 -1.80 14.32 8.92
CA MET A 153 -1.40 13.11 8.17
C MET A 153 -2.53 12.44 7.37
N GLY A 154 -3.80 12.56 7.75
CA GLY A 154 -4.93 11.88 7.09
C GLY A 154 -5.38 12.50 5.77
N ARG A 155 -4.70 13.54 5.29
CA ARG A 155 -4.99 14.23 4.01
C ARG A 155 -3.72 14.73 3.33
N PHE A 156 -3.59 14.52 2.02
CA PHE A 156 -2.38 14.88 1.29
C PHE A 156 -2.03 16.38 1.32
N TYR A 157 -3.00 17.30 1.33
CA TYR A 157 -2.70 18.75 1.35
C TYR A 157 -2.10 19.23 2.67
N SER A 158 -2.26 18.45 3.74
CA SER A 158 -1.83 18.79 5.09
C SER A 158 -0.73 17.87 5.62
N ALA A 159 -0.57 16.67 5.07
CA ALA A 159 0.31 15.65 5.63
C ALA A 159 1.76 16.15 5.86
N GLY A 160 2.32 16.88 4.90
CA GLY A 160 3.68 17.44 5.02
C GLY A 160 3.86 18.53 6.09
N ARG A 161 2.79 18.96 6.77
CA ARG A 161 2.86 19.88 7.93
C ARG A 161 3.29 19.14 9.20
N ASP A 162 2.98 17.85 9.29
CA ASP A 162 3.43 16.99 10.38
C ASP A 162 4.86 16.48 10.08
N PRO A 163 5.87 16.76 10.92
CA PRO A 163 7.24 16.28 10.71
C PRO A 163 7.37 14.75 10.56
N ILE A 164 6.43 13.95 11.11
CA ILE A 164 6.47 12.49 10.98
C ILE A 164 6.19 12.01 9.55
N PHE A 165 5.57 12.83 8.70
CA PHE A 165 5.35 12.55 7.28
C PHE A 165 6.65 12.15 6.59
N TYR A 166 7.71 12.92 6.83
CA TYR A 166 9.02 12.70 6.19
C TYR A 166 9.68 11.41 6.71
N ALA A 167 9.50 11.07 7.99
CA ALA A 167 9.97 9.79 8.51
C ALA A 167 9.16 8.60 7.99
N HIS A 168 7.85 8.76 7.80
CA HIS A 168 7.00 7.76 7.16
C HIS A 168 7.45 7.51 5.72
N HIS A 169 7.58 8.57 4.92
CA HIS A 169 8.00 8.50 3.52
C HIS A 169 9.46 8.07 3.35
N ALA A 170 10.34 8.33 4.31
CA ALA A 170 11.66 7.74 4.34
C ALA A 170 11.61 6.20 4.46
N ASN A 171 10.66 5.62 5.20
CA ASN A 171 10.50 4.17 5.24
C ASN A 171 9.81 3.62 3.97
N VAL A 172 8.91 4.39 3.36
CA VAL A 172 8.35 4.05 2.03
C VAL A 172 9.46 4.03 0.97
N ASP A 173 10.34 5.02 0.95
CA ASP A 173 11.50 5.03 0.04
C ASP A 173 12.47 3.87 0.32
N ARG A 174 12.68 3.53 1.60
CA ARG A 174 13.42 2.33 2.01
C ARG A 174 12.80 1.05 1.44
N MET A 175 11.46 0.95 1.38
CA MET A 175 10.80 -0.24 0.80
C MET A 175 11.18 -0.46 -0.65
N TRP A 176 11.39 0.60 -1.45
CA TRP A 176 11.84 0.43 -2.84
C TRP A 176 13.24 -0.22 -2.90
N ASN A 177 14.19 0.21 -2.08
CA ASN A 177 15.50 -0.43 -2.03
C ASN A 177 15.40 -1.89 -1.56
N ILE A 178 14.64 -2.15 -0.50
CA ILE A 178 14.43 -3.51 0.00
C ILE A 178 13.82 -4.40 -1.07
N TRP A 179 12.77 -3.93 -1.76
CA TRP A 179 12.08 -4.72 -2.79
C TRP A 179 13.06 -5.21 -3.85
N LYS A 180 13.94 -4.33 -4.36
CA LYS A 180 14.98 -4.71 -5.31
C LYS A 180 15.97 -5.73 -4.73
N ASP A 181 16.33 -5.60 -3.46
CA ASP A 181 17.28 -6.49 -2.79
C ASP A 181 16.70 -7.89 -2.47
N LEU A 182 15.37 -8.03 -2.36
CA LEU A 182 14.71 -9.31 -2.07
C LEU A 182 14.87 -10.32 -3.21
N ASP A 183 14.80 -9.84 -4.45
CA ASP A 183 15.01 -10.65 -5.65
C ASP A 183 15.67 -9.79 -6.74
N PRO A 184 17.00 -9.61 -6.68
CA PRO A 184 17.70 -8.75 -7.63
C PRO A 184 17.62 -9.24 -9.08
N GLU A 185 17.21 -10.49 -9.34
CA GLU A 185 17.08 -11.02 -10.69
C GLU A 185 15.75 -10.59 -11.32
N HIS A 186 14.66 -10.56 -10.56
CA HIS A 186 13.32 -10.30 -11.07
C HIS A 186 12.74 -8.94 -10.66
N HIS A 187 13.10 -8.40 -9.49
CA HIS A 187 12.61 -7.11 -9.00
C HIS A 187 13.42 -5.95 -9.62
N LYS A 188 13.02 -5.55 -10.83
CA LYS A 188 13.66 -4.49 -11.62
C LYS A 188 12.86 -3.20 -11.61
N ASP A 189 13.56 -2.08 -11.66
CA ASP A 189 12.93 -0.78 -11.96
C ASP A 189 12.25 -0.84 -13.34
N LEU A 190 11.19 -0.03 -13.53
CA LEU A 190 10.49 0.08 -14.81
C LEU A 190 11.45 0.58 -15.90
N ASP A 191 11.38 -0.02 -17.09
CA ASP A 191 12.20 0.35 -18.26
C ASP A 191 11.46 1.25 -19.27
N ASN A 192 10.20 1.58 -18.98
CA ASN A 192 9.37 2.43 -19.82
C ASN A 192 9.96 3.84 -19.95
N THR A 193 10.11 4.32 -21.18
CA THR A 193 10.74 5.63 -21.46
C THR A 193 9.92 6.82 -20.96
N ASP A 194 8.59 6.77 -21.02
CA ASP A 194 7.72 7.84 -20.49
C ASP A 194 7.92 7.99 -18.99
N TRP A 195 8.06 6.88 -18.28
CA TRP A 195 8.39 6.88 -16.85
C TRP A 195 9.81 7.40 -16.62
N LEU A 196 10.83 6.84 -17.30
CA LEU A 196 12.23 7.23 -17.10
C LEU A 196 12.52 8.71 -17.42
N ASP A 197 11.79 9.30 -18.38
CA ASP A 197 11.92 10.71 -18.77
C ASP A 197 10.93 11.64 -18.07
N ALA A 198 9.96 11.12 -17.31
CA ALA A 198 9.12 11.96 -16.45
C ALA A 198 10.00 12.78 -15.50
N ALA A 199 9.61 14.03 -15.32
CA ALA A 199 10.43 15.02 -14.65
C ALA A 199 9.62 15.85 -13.66
N PHE A 200 10.26 16.16 -12.55
CA PHE A 200 9.71 16.98 -11.47
C PHE A 200 10.55 18.24 -11.29
N LEU A 201 9.96 19.25 -10.66
CA LEU A 201 10.62 20.50 -10.31
C LEU A 201 10.61 20.66 -8.80
N PHE A 202 11.78 20.86 -8.20
CA PHE A 202 11.96 21.09 -6.78
C PHE A 202 12.91 22.26 -6.55
N TYR A 203 12.78 22.95 -5.42
CA TYR A 203 13.83 23.86 -4.96
C TYR A 203 14.89 23.05 -4.21
N ASP A 204 16.16 23.33 -4.48
CA ASP A 204 17.29 22.75 -3.76
C ASP A 204 17.70 23.57 -2.52
N GLU A 205 18.75 23.15 -1.83
CA GLU A 205 19.29 23.81 -0.63
C GLU A 205 19.91 25.19 -0.89
N THR A 206 19.97 25.62 -2.16
CA THR A 206 20.47 26.94 -2.59
C THR A 206 19.35 27.86 -3.09
N GLU A 207 18.09 27.47 -2.88
CA GLU A 207 16.90 28.18 -3.38
C GLU A 207 16.82 28.19 -4.92
N THR A 208 17.48 27.25 -5.59
CA THR A 208 17.45 27.12 -7.05
C THR A 208 16.38 26.13 -7.46
N LEU A 209 15.57 26.48 -8.47
CA LEU A 209 14.60 25.56 -9.07
C LEU A 209 15.32 24.55 -9.98
N VAL A 210 15.33 23.29 -9.57
CA VAL A 210 15.99 22.18 -10.25
C VAL A 210 14.97 21.28 -10.92
N ARG A 211 15.28 20.85 -12.15
CA ARG A 211 14.55 19.80 -12.85
C ARG A 211 15.27 18.47 -12.68
N VAL A 212 14.54 17.48 -12.18
CA VAL A 212 15.04 16.12 -11.96
C VAL A 212 14.22 15.12 -12.75
N LYS A 213 14.83 14.01 -13.17
CA LYS A 213 14.16 12.91 -13.87
C LYS A 213 14.13 11.65 -13.03
N ILE A 214 13.16 10.78 -13.31
CA ILE A 214 13.04 9.49 -12.60
C ILE A 214 14.27 8.61 -12.80
N ARG A 215 14.82 8.54 -14.02
CA ARG A 215 16.04 7.76 -14.30
C ARG A 215 17.24 8.10 -13.42
N ASP A 216 17.28 9.31 -12.88
CA ASP A 216 18.39 9.81 -12.09
C ASP A 216 18.25 9.47 -10.59
N CYS A 217 17.11 8.93 -10.14
CA CYS A 217 16.89 8.53 -8.74
C CYS A 217 16.76 7.02 -8.50
N LEU A 218 17.02 6.18 -9.50
CA LEU A 218 16.85 4.72 -9.36
C LEU A 218 17.81 4.11 -8.33
N ASP A 219 18.97 4.74 -8.13
CA ASP A 219 20.04 4.28 -7.23
C ASP A 219 20.33 5.34 -6.17
N THR A 220 19.94 5.07 -4.91
CA THR A 220 20.13 6.02 -3.81
C THR A 220 21.60 6.27 -3.49
N ALA A 221 22.49 5.30 -3.77
CA ALA A 221 23.92 5.49 -3.56
C ALA A 221 24.48 6.57 -4.49
N LYS A 222 23.94 6.71 -5.71
CA LYS A 222 24.28 7.82 -6.63
C LYS A 222 23.71 9.16 -6.16
N LEU A 223 22.61 9.14 -5.41
CA LEU A 223 22.08 10.33 -4.73
C LEU A 223 22.87 10.66 -3.45
N GLY A 224 23.75 9.78 -3.00
CA GLY A 224 24.62 10.01 -1.84
C GLY A 224 24.03 9.59 -0.50
N TYR A 225 22.97 8.78 -0.49
CA TYR A 225 22.37 8.25 0.74
C TYR A 225 22.05 6.75 0.65
N THR A 226 21.94 6.12 1.81
CA THR A 226 21.47 4.75 1.96
C THR A 226 20.77 4.59 3.31
N TYR A 227 20.11 3.46 3.51
CA TYR A 227 19.47 3.13 4.77
C TYR A 227 20.36 2.26 5.64
N GLN A 228 20.27 2.48 6.95
CA GLN A 228 20.86 1.55 7.91
C GLN A 228 20.31 0.13 7.65
N ASN A 229 21.20 -0.85 7.55
CA ASN A 229 20.80 -2.24 7.40
C ASN A 229 20.22 -2.76 8.73
N ILE A 230 18.94 -3.13 8.70
CA ILE A 230 18.17 -3.64 9.84
C ILE A 230 17.49 -4.94 9.41
N PRO A 231 17.41 -5.97 10.27
CA PRO A 231 16.70 -7.19 9.96
C PRO A 231 15.26 -6.94 9.49
N LEU A 232 14.78 -7.80 8.59
CA LEU A 232 13.42 -7.77 8.04
C LEU A 232 12.58 -8.88 8.69
N PRO A 233 12.05 -8.69 9.91
CA PRO A 233 11.41 -9.75 10.68
C PRO A 233 10.15 -10.29 10.00
N TRP A 234 9.51 -9.52 9.13
CA TRP A 234 8.30 -9.91 8.39
C TRP A 234 8.53 -11.00 7.34
N LEU A 235 9.76 -11.27 6.91
CA LEU A 235 10.05 -12.33 5.93
C LEU A 235 9.64 -13.74 6.39
N LYS A 236 9.50 -13.95 7.70
CA LYS A 236 9.03 -15.24 8.28
C LYS A 236 7.50 -15.31 8.46
N PHE A 237 6.77 -14.24 8.17
CA PHE A 237 5.32 -14.12 8.38
C PHE A 237 4.55 -14.32 7.09
N HIS A 238 4.93 -15.35 6.36
CA HIS A 238 4.16 -15.86 5.24
C HIS A 238 2.71 -16.19 5.70
N PRO A 239 1.66 -15.71 5.00
CA PRO A 239 0.27 -15.99 5.34
C PRO A 239 -0.02 -17.48 5.49
N LYS A 240 -0.81 -17.84 6.50
CA LYS A 240 -1.09 -19.24 6.85
C LYS A 240 -2.36 -19.71 6.15
N ARG A 241 -2.36 -20.92 5.60
CA ARG A 241 -3.60 -21.54 5.14
C ARG A 241 -4.53 -21.79 6.34
N LYS A 242 -5.82 -21.43 6.21
CA LYS A 242 -6.82 -21.83 7.21
C LYS A 242 -7.03 -23.35 7.20
N PRO A 243 -7.26 -23.95 8.37
CA PRO A 243 -7.81 -25.31 8.42
C PRO A 243 -9.21 -25.29 7.80
N ILE A 244 -9.41 -26.04 6.70
CA ILE A 244 -10.73 -26.18 6.08
C ILE A 244 -11.66 -26.88 7.10
N PRO A 245 -12.78 -26.27 7.52
CA PRO A 245 -13.74 -26.95 8.38
C PRO A 245 -14.26 -28.22 7.67
N LYS A 246 -14.12 -29.38 8.31
CA LYS A 246 -14.70 -30.64 7.79
C LYS A 246 -16.20 -30.43 7.51
N GLY A 247 -16.61 -30.55 6.24
CA GLY A 247 -18.01 -30.47 5.83
C GLY A 247 -18.49 -29.14 5.24
N ARG A 248 -17.63 -28.10 5.10
CA ARG A 248 -17.93 -26.95 4.21
C ARG A 248 -17.33 -27.24 2.83
N GLY A 249 -18.06 -28.07 2.08
CA GLY A 249 -17.70 -28.56 0.75
C GLY A 249 -17.80 -27.51 -0.33
N GLY A 250 -17.03 -27.73 -1.40
CA GLY A 250 -17.02 -26.97 -2.65
C GLY A 250 -18.31 -27.10 -3.49
N ASP A 251 -19.48 -26.93 -2.86
CA ASP A 251 -20.81 -27.03 -3.49
C ASP A 251 -21.62 -25.72 -3.43
N LYS A 252 -21.08 -24.65 -2.86
CA LYS A 252 -21.72 -23.33 -2.94
C LYS A 252 -21.35 -22.66 -4.26
N GLU A 253 -22.28 -22.70 -5.20
CA GLU A 253 -22.21 -21.88 -6.40
C GLU A 253 -22.45 -20.40 -6.05
N PHE A 254 -21.55 -19.55 -6.54
CA PHE A 254 -21.69 -18.10 -6.48
C PHE A 254 -21.94 -17.56 -7.90
N PRO A 255 -22.68 -16.45 -8.06
CA PRO A 255 -22.89 -15.84 -9.36
C PRO A 255 -21.56 -15.39 -9.98
N LYS A 256 -21.50 -15.34 -11.31
CA LYS A 256 -20.28 -14.86 -11.99
C LYS A 256 -20.08 -13.38 -11.73
N ALA A 257 -18.82 -12.93 -11.70
CA ALA A 257 -18.51 -11.51 -11.52
C ALA A 257 -19.23 -10.60 -12.54
N SER A 258 -19.35 -11.07 -13.80
CA SER A 258 -20.05 -10.37 -14.89
C SER A 258 -21.56 -10.25 -14.71
N GLU A 259 -22.17 -11.05 -13.83
CA GLU A 259 -23.61 -11.03 -13.53
C GLU A 259 -23.93 -10.11 -12.35
N VAL A 260 -22.93 -9.82 -11.52
CA VAL A 260 -23.09 -9.04 -10.28
C VAL A 260 -22.66 -7.60 -10.45
N PHE A 261 -21.54 -7.34 -11.13
CA PHE A 261 -20.97 -6.01 -11.24
C PHE A 261 -21.49 -5.24 -12.48
N PRO A 262 -21.59 -3.89 -12.43
CA PRO A 262 -21.21 -3.01 -11.31
C PRO A 262 -22.19 -3.07 -10.12
N LYS A 263 -21.66 -3.04 -8.89
CA LYS A 263 -22.48 -3.11 -7.66
C LYS A 263 -21.89 -2.35 -6.49
N VAL A 264 -22.76 -1.61 -5.79
CA VAL A 264 -22.43 -0.92 -4.54
C VAL A 264 -22.05 -1.94 -3.46
N LEU A 265 -20.93 -1.71 -2.77
CA LEU A 265 -20.45 -2.53 -1.66
C LEU A 265 -20.99 -1.99 -0.33
N ASP A 266 -22.25 -2.29 -0.04
CA ASP A 266 -22.89 -2.06 1.26
C ASP A 266 -22.74 -3.27 2.19
N VAL A 267 -22.66 -4.48 1.63
CA VAL A 267 -22.41 -5.75 2.31
C VAL A 267 -21.30 -6.54 1.62
N MET A 268 -20.88 -7.66 2.23
CA MET A 268 -19.97 -8.60 1.58
C MET A 268 -20.59 -9.14 0.29
N ILE A 269 -19.83 -9.11 -0.80
CA ILE A 269 -20.20 -9.71 -2.09
C ILE A 269 -19.24 -10.86 -2.37
N LYS A 270 -19.78 -12.00 -2.79
CA LYS A 270 -19.01 -13.14 -3.29
C LYS A 270 -19.36 -13.41 -4.74
N VAL A 271 -18.36 -13.58 -5.58
CA VAL A 271 -18.51 -13.89 -7.01
C VAL A 271 -17.52 -14.95 -7.43
N THR A 272 -17.89 -15.72 -8.45
CA THR A 272 -16.97 -16.63 -9.13
C THR A 272 -16.26 -15.90 -10.26
N VAL A 273 -14.92 -16.01 -10.30
CA VAL A 273 -14.05 -15.46 -11.35
C VAL A 273 -13.32 -16.62 -12.03
N PRO A 274 -13.47 -16.77 -13.36
CA PRO A 274 -12.78 -17.82 -14.11
C PRO A 274 -11.29 -17.51 -14.22
N ARG A 275 -10.46 -18.53 -14.01
CA ARG A 275 -9.01 -18.39 -14.14
C ARG A 275 -8.58 -18.54 -15.60
N PRO A 276 -7.55 -17.81 -16.05
CA PRO A 276 -7.06 -17.93 -17.43
C PRO A 276 -6.42 -19.30 -17.70
N LYS A 277 -5.81 -19.91 -16.68
CA LYS A 277 -5.13 -21.20 -16.79
C LYS A 277 -4.97 -21.88 -15.43
N LYS A 278 -5.24 -23.18 -15.36
CA LYS A 278 -4.98 -24.04 -14.19
C LYS A 278 -3.68 -24.83 -14.33
N SER A 279 -3.19 -25.38 -13.23
CA SER A 279 -2.07 -26.33 -13.17
C SER A 279 -0.82 -25.83 -13.90
N ARG A 280 -0.49 -24.54 -13.70
CA ARG A 280 0.65 -23.89 -14.37
C ARG A 280 1.97 -24.51 -13.88
N SER A 281 2.89 -24.72 -14.80
CA SER A 281 4.26 -25.15 -14.48
C SER A 281 5.02 -24.05 -13.71
N LYS A 282 6.15 -24.42 -13.12
CA LYS A 282 7.02 -23.48 -12.41
C LYS A 282 7.53 -22.39 -13.36
N GLU A 283 7.97 -22.80 -14.55
CA GLU A 283 8.51 -21.91 -15.59
C GLU A 283 7.43 -20.93 -16.08
N GLU A 284 6.18 -21.39 -16.21
CA GLU A 284 5.07 -20.50 -16.55
C GLU A 284 4.84 -19.47 -15.46
N LYS A 285 4.84 -19.86 -14.19
CA LYS A 285 4.62 -18.96 -13.03
C LYS A 285 5.74 -17.92 -12.90
N GLU A 286 6.99 -18.31 -13.14
CA GLU A 286 8.14 -17.40 -13.16
C GLU A 286 8.07 -16.43 -14.34
N ALA A 287 7.58 -16.87 -15.51
CA ALA A 287 7.46 -16.02 -16.69
C ALA A 287 6.29 -15.03 -16.64
N GLN A 288 5.21 -15.35 -15.92
CA GLN A 288 4.01 -14.51 -15.88
C GLN A 288 3.27 -14.63 -14.54
N GLN A 289 3.00 -13.51 -13.89
CA GLN A 289 2.18 -13.52 -12.68
C GLN A 289 0.69 -13.73 -13.03
N GLU A 290 -0.02 -14.58 -12.29
CA GLU A 290 -1.50 -14.57 -12.29
C GLU A 290 -1.96 -13.42 -11.39
N ILE A 291 -2.79 -12.51 -11.90
CA ILE A 291 -3.18 -11.28 -11.22
C ILE A 291 -4.70 -11.19 -11.21
N LEU A 292 -5.29 -10.94 -10.05
CA LEU A 292 -6.69 -10.52 -9.92
C LEU A 292 -6.77 -9.01 -10.11
N VAL A 293 -7.67 -8.55 -10.98
CA VAL A 293 -7.89 -7.13 -11.20
C VAL A 293 -9.33 -6.78 -10.82
N ILE A 294 -9.47 -5.83 -9.89
CA ILE A 294 -10.75 -5.20 -9.58
C ILE A 294 -10.78 -3.84 -10.28
N GLU A 295 -11.50 -3.75 -11.39
CA GLU A 295 -11.57 -2.54 -12.20
C GLU A 295 -12.84 -1.74 -11.91
N GLY A 296 -12.80 -0.46 -12.28
CA GLY A 296 -13.98 0.41 -12.21
C GLY A 296 -14.50 0.59 -10.79
N ILE A 297 -13.60 0.63 -9.81
CA ILE A 297 -13.92 0.94 -8.43
C ILE A 297 -14.33 2.41 -8.38
N GLU A 298 -15.61 2.69 -8.12
CA GLU A 298 -16.12 4.07 -8.10
C GLU A 298 -16.46 4.52 -6.68
N TYR A 299 -15.96 5.69 -6.27
CA TYR A 299 -16.21 6.28 -4.95
C TYR A 299 -16.14 7.82 -5.00
N ASP A 300 -16.59 8.47 -3.93
CA ASP A 300 -16.43 9.92 -3.76
C ASP A 300 -15.02 10.23 -3.22
N GLY A 301 -14.25 11.03 -3.95
CA GLY A 301 -12.83 11.25 -3.68
C GLY A 301 -12.53 11.97 -2.36
N ASP A 302 -13.50 12.59 -1.70
CA ASP A 302 -13.39 13.19 -0.36
C ASP A 302 -13.65 12.21 0.79
N GLU A 303 -14.05 10.98 0.46
CA GLU A 303 -14.33 9.91 1.41
C GLU A 303 -13.15 8.94 1.54
N TYR A 304 -12.96 8.44 2.76
CA TYR A 304 -12.08 7.29 2.99
C TYR A 304 -12.88 6.02 2.77
N VAL A 305 -12.52 5.27 1.73
CA VAL A 305 -13.10 3.97 1.45
C VAL A 305 -12.04 2.89 1.66
N LYS A 306 -12.45 1.78 2.26
CA LYS A 306 -11.62 0.58 2.36
C LYS A 306 -12.49 -0.66 2.25
N PHE A 307 -12.07 -1.60 1.41
CA PHE A 307 -12.61 -2.95 1.42
C PHE A 307 -11.46 -3.97 1.35
N ASP A 308 -11.67 -5.10 2.00
CA ASP A 308 -10.74 -6.23 1.94
C ASP A 308 -11.15 -7.14 0.78
N VAL A 309 -10.17 -7.81 0.18
CA VAL A 309 -10.37 -8.80 -0.88
C VAL A 309 -9.91 -10.16 -0.37
N TYR A 310 -10.78 -11.15 -0.47
CA TYR A 310 -10.48 -12.53 -0.16
C TYR A 310 -10.63 -13.42 -1.39
N VAL A 311 -9.82 -14.46 -1.49
CA VAL A 311 -9.85 -15.45 -2.56
C VAL A 311 -9.99 -16.84 -1.94
N ASN A 312 -11.00 -17.59 -2.38
CA ASN A 312 -11.37 -18.90 -1.85
C ASN A 312 -11.47 -18.94 -0.30
N GLY A 313 -11.86 -17.82 0.30
CA GLY A 313 -12.09 -17.69 1.73
C GLY A 313 -13.44 -18.26 2.18
N ASP A 314 -13.52 -18.59 3.47
CA ASP A 314 -14.73 -19.10 4.11
C ASP A 314 -15.91 -18.11 4.02
N ASP A 315 -17.12 -18.55 4.39
CA ASP A 315 -18.31 -17.68 4.47
C ASP A 315 -18.28 -16.68 5.62
N GLU A 316 -17.26 -16.74 6.48
CA GLU A 316 -17.09 -15.84 7.60
C GLU A 316 -16.18 -14.68 7.21
N VAL A 317 -16.66 -13.47 7.53
CA VAL A 317 -15.93 -12.22 7.32
C VAL A 317 -14.69 -12.19 8.21
N GLY A 318 -13.52 -11.90 7.63
CA GLY A 318 -12.41 -11.33 8.40
C GLY A 318 -11.38 -12.29 8.97
N SER A 319 -10.79 -13.15 8.12
CA SER A 319 -9.47 -13.75 8.45
C SER A 319 -8.45 -12.68 8.81
N GLY A 320 -8.48 -11.57 8.07
CA GLY A 320 -7.43 -10.58 8.09
C GLY A 320 -6.11 -11.09 7.49
N PRO A 321 -5.05 -10.27 7.57
CA PRO A 321 -3.81 -10.48 6.81
C PRO A 321 -3.00 -11.72 7.16
N VAL A 322 -3.27 -12.35 8.31
CA VAL A 322 -2.51 -13.52 8.80
C VAL A 322 -2.79 -14.78 7.96
N TYR A 323 -3.89 -14.80 7.21
CA TYR A 323 -4.32 -15.98 6.46
C TYR A 323 -4.18 -15.80 4.96
N ALA A 324 -3.85 -16.89 4.28
CA ALA A 324 -3.60 -16.91 2.83
C ALA A 324 -4.84 -16.57 1.98
N ASP A 325 -6.06 -16.69 2.53
CA ASP A 325 -7.27 -16.29 1.81
C ASP A 325 -7.43 -14.77 1.71
N PHE A 326 -6.65 -13.98 2.46
CA PHE A 326 -6.61 -12.52 2.36
C PHE A 326 -5.66 -12.09 1.24
N ALA A 327 -6.23 -11.68 0.10
CA ALA A 327 -5.45 -11.21 -1.05
C ALA A 327 -4.88 -9.80 -0.84
N GLY A 328 -5.57 -8.97 -0.06
CA GLY A 328 -5.15 -7.59 0.21
C GLY A 328 -6.35 -6.68 0.45
N VAL A 329 -6.14 -5.38 0.22
CA VAL A 329 -7.16 -4.35 0.37
C VAL A 329 -7.22 -3.46 -0.86
N PHE A 330 -8.33 -2.76 -1.03
CA PHE A 330 -8.32 -1.47 -1.69
C PHE A 330 -8.56 -0.40 -0.62
N SER A 331 -7.77 0.67 -0.66
CA SER A 331 -7.99 1.87 0.16
C SER A 331 -7.42 3.12 -0.51
N ASN A 332 -7.81 4.30 -0.04
CA ASN A 332 -7.31 5.57 -0.56
C ASN A 332 -7.00 6.55 0.59
N VAL A 333 -6.10 7.51 0.36
CA VAL A 333 -6.15 8.75 1.15
C VAL A 333 -7.17 9.69 0.48
N PRO A 334 -8.13 10.27 1.22
CA PRO A 334 -9.12 11.14 0.59
C PRO A 334 -8.52 12.47 0.15
N SER A 335 -9.03 13.00 -0.95
CA SER A 335 -8.77 14.34 -1.46
C SER A 335 -9.65 15.38 -0.77
N THR A 336 -9.41 16.66 -1.05
CA THR A 336 -10.31 17.76 -0.61
C THR A 336 -11.49 17.98 -1.54
N LYS A 337 -11.53 17.30 -2.70
CA LYS A 337 -12.54 17.51 -3.73
C LYS A 337 -13.54 16.36 -3.72
N LYS A 338 -14.82 16.72 -3.66
CA LYS A 338 -15.92 15.80 -3.88
C LYS A 338 -16.11 15.52 -5.37
N THR A 339 -15.21 14.71 -5.91
CA THR A 339 -15.25 14.24 -7.30
C THR A 339 -15.43 12.73 -7.33
N LYS A 340 -16.21 12.21 -8.27
CA LYS A 340 -16.25 10.77 -8.51
C LYS A 340 -14.90 10.32 -9.04
N VAL A 341 -14.29 9.37 -8.32
CA VAL A 341 -13.03 8.73 -8.71
C VAL A 341 -13.35 7.34 -9.23
N LYS A 342 -12.68 6.95 -10.31
CA LYS A 342 -12.72 5.59 -10.85
C LYS A 342 -11.32 5.01 -10.74
N ALA A 343 -11.16 3.93 -10.00
CA ALA A 343 -9.89 3.32 -9.66
C ALA A 343 -9.82 1.85 -10.11
N THR A 344 -8.60 1.32 -10.12
CA THR A 344 -8.30 -0.08 -10.37
C THR A 344 -7.33 -0.58 -9.31
N GLN A 345 -7.54 -1.79 -8.79
CA GLN A 345 -6.61 -2.44 -7.87
C GLN A 345 -6.26 -3.84 -8.34
N SER A 346 -4.96 -4.15 -8.29
CA SER A 346 -4.40 -5.43 -8.71
C SER A 346 -3.83 -6.20 -7.52
N PHE A 347 -3.96 -7.52 -7.54
CA PHE A 347 -3.46 -8.44 -6.51
C PHE A 347 -2.74 -9.63 -7.15
N GLY A 348 -1.54 -9.96 -6.68
CA GLY A 348 -0.79 -11.11 -7.16
C GLY A 348 -1.39 -12.42 -6.61
N LEU A 349 -1.77 -13.34 -7.49
CA LEU A 349 -2.46 -14.57 -7.12
C LEU A 349 -1.56 -15.81 -7.09
N SER A 350 -0.47 -15.90 -7.86
CA SER A 350 0.22 -17.19 -8.03
C SER A 350 0.63 -17.82 -6.69
N LYS A 351 1.23 -17.04 -5.79
CA LYS A 351 1.62 -17.51 -4.46
C LYS A 351 0.41 -17.81 -3.57
N LEU A 352 -0.61 -16.96 -3.61
CA LEU A 352 -1.86 -17.16 -2.89
C LEU A 352 -2.54 -18.47 -3.29
N LEU A 353 -2.54 -18.82 -4.58
CA LEU A 353 -3.13 -20.06 -5.09
C LEU A 353 -2.36 -21.30 -4.65
N GLU A 354 -1.03 -21.23 -4.59
CA GLU A 354 -0.18 -22.28 -4.00
C GLU A 354 -0.53 -22.49 -2.52
N ASP A 355 -0.63 -21.41 -1.75
CA ASP A 355 -0.92 -21.43 -0.31
C ASP A 355 -2.29 -22.01 0.01
N LEU A 356 -3.28 -21.70 -0.84
CA LEU A 356 -4.63 -22.22 -0.73
C LEU A 356 -4.78 -23.64 -1.29
N LYS A 357 -3.79 -24.12 -2.05
CA LYS A 357 -3.86 -25.35 -2.87
C LYS A 357 -5.01 -25.31 -3.87
N ALA A 358 -5.13 -24.18 -4.57
CA ALA A 358 -6.18 -23.88 -5.54
C ALA A 358 -5.65 -23.81 -6.99
N GLU A 359 -4.40 -24.23 -7.23
CA GLU A 359 -3.77 -24.12 -8.55
C GLU A 359 -4.46 -24.94 -9.64
N ASP A 360 -5.18 -26.01 -9.26
CA ASP A 360 -5.91 -26.89 -10.18
C ASP A 360 -7.38 -26.47 -10.39
N ASP A 361 -7.86 -25.47 -9.63
CA ASP A 361 -9.24 -25.00 -9.70
C ASP A 361 -9.46 -24.23 -11.01
N GLU A 362 -10.61 -24.44 -11.65
CA GLU A 362 -10.98 -23.71 -12.87
C GLU A 362 -11.40 -22.26 -12.59
N ASN A 363 -11.97 -22.02 -11.41
CA ASN A 363 -12.44 -20.71 -10.98
C ASN A 363 -11.99 -20.45 -9.55
N VAL A 364 -11.93 -19.17 -9.18
CA VAL A 364 -11.82 -18.74 -7.78
C VAL A 364 -13.09 -18.05 -7.34
N VAL A 365 -13.37 -18.11 -6.04
CA VAL A 365 -14.39 -17.30 -5.40
C VAL A 365 -13.73 -16.07 -4.80
N VAL A 366 -14.06 -14.90 -5.34
CA VAL A 366 -13.59 -13.62 -4.84
C VAL A 366 -14.65 -13.03 -3.92
N ALA A 367 -14.26 -12.64 -2.71
CA ALA A 367 -15.11 -11.93 -1.77
C ALA A 367 -14.60 -10.49 -1.57
N LEU A 368 -15.48 -9.52 -1.79
CA LEU A 368 -15.24 -8.11 -1.49
C LEU A 368 -15.96 -7.75 -0.19
N VAL A 369 -15.21 -7.31 0.83
CA VAL A 369 -15.72 -7.05 2.18
C VAL A 369 -15.55 -5.57 2.53
N PRO A 370 -16.61 -4.75 2.49
CA PRO A 370 -16.49 -3.33 2.80
C PRO A 370 -16.23 -3.11 4.31
N ARG A 371 -15.18 -2.35 4.62
CA ARG A 371 -14.76 -2.00 5.99
C ARG A 371 -15.10 -0.57 6.36
N THR A 372 -14.78 0.37 5.48
CA THR A 372 -15.07 1.80 5.66
C THR A 372 -15.68 2.36 4.40
N GLY A 373 -16.65 3.28 4.55
CA GLY A 373 -17.40 3.78 3.40
C GLY A 373 -18.36 2.75 2.82
N GLN A 374 -18.96 1.89 3.67
CA GLN A 374 -20.05 0.99 3.26
C GLN A 374 -21.15 1.78 2.54
N GLY A 375 -21.54 1.30 1.35
CA GLY A 375 -22.51 1.98 0.50
C GLY A 375 -21.98 3.19 -0.27
N LYS A 376 -20.70 3.55 -0.12
CA LYS A 376 -20.04 4.69 -0.80
C LYS A 376 -19.03 4.28 -1.87
N VAL A 377 -18.84 2.98 -2.07
CA VAL A 377 -17.95 2.42 -3.10
C VAL A 377 -18.71 1.39 -3.94
N THR A 378 -18.48 1.42 -5.25
CA THR A 378 -19.02 0.47 -6.22
C THR A 378 -17.88 -0.36 -6.78
N GLY A 379 -18.00 -1.69 -6.77
CA GLY A 379 -17.11 -2.55 -7.55
C GLY A 379 -17.55 -2.57 -9.01
N GLY A 380 -16.64 -2.37 -9.96
CA GLY A 380 -16.95 -2.30 -11.39
C GLY A 380 -16.86 -3.64 -12.12
N SER A 381 -15.79 -4.41 -11.89
CA SER A 381 -15.61 -5.79 -12.35
C SER A 381 -14.57 -6.51 -11.48
N ALA A 382 -14.50 -7.83 -11.59
CA ALA A 382 -13.42 -8.66 -11.06
C ALA A 382 -13.03 -9.68 -12.13
N VAL A 383 -11.78 -9.63 -12.59
CA VAL A 383 -11.26 -10.44 -13.71
C VAL A 383 -9.92 -11.09 -13.41
#